data_AF-A0A948JJR4-F1
#
_entry.id   AF-A0A948JJR4-F1
#
_cell.length_a   1.000
_cell.length_b   1.000
_cell.length_c   1.000
_cell.angle_alpha   90.00
_cell.angle_beta   90.00
_cell.angle_gamma   90.00
#
_symmetry.space_group_name_H-M   'P 1'
#
loop_
_entity.id
_entity.type
_entity.pdbx_description
1 polymer ?
#
loop_
_entity_poly.entity_id
_entity_poly.type
_entity_poly.pdbx_seq_one_letter_code
_entity_poly.pdbx_strand_id
1 'polypeptide(L)'
;MTLWLTVLIQAGLLALSTVVLWWWFKRHQSQDNQYTELERRLDYTSRQWQQSQLEVEELRAGIIGVGQRVLQLETALQQFSSQTEQQLSSLTEQQQAIALTDPESKIYSRAMKMVQLGADLEEIMRECELPRAEAELLYNLHQAKQ
;
A
#
# COMPACT_ATOMS: atom_id res chain seq x y z
N MET A 1 76.15 56.90 -40.74
CA MET A 1 75.96 56.65 -39.30
C MET A 1 74.49 56.47 -38.92
N THR A 2 73.55 57.22 -39.50
CA THR A 2 72.09 57.14 -39.21
C THR A 2 71.41 55.83 -39.65
N LEU A 3 71.84 55.21 -40.76
CA LEU A 3 71.27 53.95 -41.26
C LEU A 3 71.42 52.75 -40.29
N TRP A 4 72.51 52.70 -39.53
CA TRP A 4 72.73 51.62 -38.55
C TRP A 4 71.84 51.76 -37.32
N LEU A 5 71.50 52.99 -36.92
CA LEU A 5 70.57 53.26 -35.81
C LEU A 5 69.14 52.82 -36.15
N THR A 6 68.66 53.07 -37.37
CA THR A 6 67.30 52.67 -37.79
C THR A 6 67.15 51.15 -37.88
N VAL A 7 68.20 50.44 -38.32
CA VAL A 7 68.21 48.98 -38.38
C VAL A 7 68.14 48.36 -36.98
N LEU A 8 68.88 48.90 -36.01
CA LEU A 8 68.84 48.42 -34.63
C LEU A 8 67.46 48.64 -33.98
N ILE A 9 66.81 49.78 -34.24
CA ILE A 9 65.47 50.07 -33.74
C ILE A 9 64.42 49.13 -34.35
N GLN A 10 64.50 48.88 -35.67
CA GLN A 10 63.59 47.95 -36.34
C GLN A 10 63.75 46.52 -35.83
N ALA A 11 64.98 46.05 -35.61
CA ALA A 11 65.24 44.73 -35.04
C ALA A 11 64.66 44.60 -33.61
N GLY A 12 64.81 45.64 -32.79
CA GLY A 12 64.23 45.68 -31.44
C GLY A 12 62.70 45.62 -31.44
N LEU A 13 62.05 46.38 -32.31
CA LEU A 13 60.59 46.37 -32.47
C LEU A 13 60.06 45.02 -32.95
N LEU A 14 60.74 44.38 -33.89
CA LEU A 14 60.39 43.04 -34.36
C LEU A 14 60.53 41.99 -33.25
N ALA A 15 61.62 42.03 -32.49
CA ALA A 15 61.82 41.13 -31.35
C ALA A 15 60.70 41.31 -30.31
N LEU A 16 60.37 42.55 -29.94
CA LEU A 16 59.33 42.84 -28.96
C LEU A 16 57.94 42.39 -29.46
N SER A 17 57.65 42.60 -30.75
CA SER A 17 56.41 42.12 -31.40
C SER A 17 56.29 40.59 -31.33
N THR A 18 57.35 39.84 -31.65
CA THR A 18 57.33 38.37 -31.58
C THR A 18 57.13 37.83 -30.17
N VAL A 19 57.73 38.47 -29.15
CA VAL A 19 57.56 38.10 -27.73
C VAL A 19 56.13 38.36 -27.27
N VAL A 20 55.53 39.49 -27.66
CA VAL A 20 54.13 39.81 -27.35
C VAL A 20 53.18 38.82 -28.01
N LEU A 21 53.39 38.48 -29.28
CA LEU A 21 52.59 37.48 -30.00
C LEU A 21 52.71 36.09 -29.36
N TRP A 22 53.92 35.68 -28.97
CA TRP A 22 54.13 34.40 -28.29
C TRP A 22 53.45 34.37 -26.92
N TRP A 23 53.53 35.45 -26.15
CA TRP A 23 52.85 35.56 -24.85
C TRP A 23 51.33 35.57 -25.01
N TRP A 24 50.80 36.28 -26.02
CA TRP A 24 49.38 36.30 -26.35
C TRP A 24 48.88 34.92 -26.78
N PHE A 25 49.63 34.22 -27.65
CA PHE A 25 49.30 32.87 -28.10
C PHE A 25 49.31 31.86 -26.94
N LYS A 26 50.34 31.91 -26.09
CA LYS A 26 50.44 31.05 -24.90
C LYS A 26 49.32 31.33 -23.88
N ARG A 27 48.98 32.61 -23.69
CA ARG A 27 47.88 33.04 -22.81
C ARG A 27 46.52 32.63 -23.40
N HIS A 28 46.34 32.72 -24.71
CA HIS A 28 45.14 32.30 -25.41
C HIS A 28 44.94 30.79 -25.29
N GLN A 29 46.00 30.01 -25.53
CA GLN A 29 45.98 28.56 -25.36
C GLN A 29 45.63 28.14 -23.92
N SER A 30 46.05 28.93 -22.93
CA SER A 30 45.72 28.67 -21.52
C SER A 30 44.26 29.03 -21.18
N GLN A 31 43.69 30.02 -21.86
CA GLN A 31 42.27 30.35 -21.74
C GLN A 31 41.39 29.27 -22.38
N ASP A 32 41.78 28.76 -23.56
CA ASP A 32 41.03 27.70 -24.25
C ASP A 32 40.90 26.43 -23.39
N ASN A 33 41.93 26.09 -22.62
CA ASN A 33 41.90 24.98 -21.66
C ASN A 33 40.89 25.21 -20.51
N GLN A 34 40.63 26.45 -20.11
CA GLN A 34 39.63 26.76 -19.08
C GLN A 34 38.20 26.67 -19.63
N TYR A 35 37.99 27.15 -20.87
CA TYR A 35 36.70 27.05 -21.54
C TYR A 35 36.31 25.59 -21.77
N THR A 36 37.24 24.75 -22.23
CA THR A 36 36.99 23.32 -22.43
C THR A 36 36.68 22.56 -21.13
N GLU A 37 37.34 22.91 -20.02
CA GLU A 37 37.02 22.33 -18.71
C GLU A 37 35.64 22.78 -18.21
N LEU A 38 35.28 24.05 -18.42
CA LEU A 38 33.95 24.56 -18.07
C LEU A 38 32.86 23.88 -18.90
N GLU A 39 33.06 23.71 -20.21
CA GLU A 39 32.16 22.98 -21.10
C GLU A 39 31.97 21.54 -20.62
N ARG A 40 33.06 20.84 -20.27
CA ARG A 40 32.95 19.47 -19.71
C ARG A 40 32.14 19.41 -18.42
N ARG A 41 32.28 20.41 -17.55
CA ARG A 41 31.49 20.49 -16.30
C ARG A 41 30.02 20.74 -16.58
N LEU A 42 29.70 21.60 -17.55
CA LEU A 42 28.32 21.82 -17.98
C LEU A 42 27.73 20.53 -18.57
N ASP A 43 28.47 19.84 -19.43
CA ASP A 43 28.06 18.56 -20.03
C ASP A 43 27.89 17.46 -18.98
N TYR A 44 28.78 17.41 -17.99
CA TYR A 44 28.66 16.46 -16.89
C TYR A 44 27.38 16.72 -16.08
N THR A 45 27.15 17.97 -15.72
CA THR A 45 25.98 18.37 -14.93
C THR A 45 24.68 18.16 -15.72
N SER A 46 24.67 18.46 -17.03
CA SER A 46 23.51 18.24 -17.89
C SER A 46 23.17 16.75 -18.01
N ARG A 47 24.18 15.89 -18.14
CA ARG A 47 23.99 14.42 -18.14
C ARG A 47 23.46 13.90 -16.80
N GLN A 48 23.98 14.40 -15.68
CA GLN A 48 23.46 14.05 -14.36
C GLN A 48 21.98 14.43 -14.21
N TRP A 49 21.61 15.64 -14.67
CA TRP A 49 20.21 16.06 -14.70
C TRP A 49 19.35 15.14 -15.55
N GLN A 50 19.81 14.77 -16.75
CA GLN A 50 19.10 13.84 -17.61
C GLN A 50 18.91 12.47 -16.96
N GLN A 51 19.95 11.93 -16.31
CA GLN A 51 19.86 10.66 -15.58
C GLN A 51 18.86 10.73 -14.43
N SER A 52 18.92 11.78 -13.61
CA SER A 52 17.96 11.98 -12.52
C SER A 52 16.52 12.09 -13.02
N GLN A 53 16.29 12.76 -14.15
CA GLN A 53 14.96 12.82 -14.76
C GLN A 53 14.45 11.46 -15.23
N LEU A 54 15.34 10.60 -15.77
CA LEU A 54 14.99 9.23 -16.15
C LEU A 54 14.63 8.39 -14.92
N GLU A 55 15.41 8.48 -13.85
CA GLU A 55 15.11 7.79 -12.59
C GLU A 55 13.77 8.25 -11.99
N VAL A 56 13.49 9.56 -12.00
CA VAL A 56 12.21 10.10 -11.53
C VAL A 56 11.04 9.59 -12.38
N GLU A 57 11.21 9.45 -13.69
CA GLU A 57 10.16 8.94 -14.57
C GLU A 57 9.91 7.44 -14.35
N GLU A 58 10.97 6.66 -14.12
CA GLU A 58 10.84 5.24 -13.74
C GLU A 58 10.12 5.10 -12.40
N LEU A 59 10.48 5.91 -11.40
CA LEU A 59 9.80 5.93 -10.10
C LEU A 59 8.34 6.36 -10.24
N ARG A 60 8.03 7.35 -11.07
CA ARG A 60 6.65 7.79 -11.34
C ARG A 60 5.83 6.64 -11.91
N ALA A 61 6.35 5.94 -12.91
CA ALA A 61 5.69 4.77 -13.48
C ALA A 61 5.48 3.67 -12.43
N GLY A 62 6.48 3.42 -11.59
CA GLY A 62 6.41 2.49 -10.46
C GLY A 62 5.31 2.85 -9.47
N ILE A 63 5.22 4.11 -9.04
CA ILE A 63 4.21 4.60 -8.09
C ILE A 63 2.80 4.49 -8.69
N ILE A 64 2.61 4.81 -9.97
CA ILE A 64 1.31 4.64 -10.65
C ILE A 64 0.89 3.16 -10.62
N GLY A 65 1.82 2.25 -10.94
CA GLY A 65 1.55 0.81 -10.89
C GLY A 65 1.18 0.31 -9.50
N VAL A 66 1.85 0.82 -8.45
CA VAL A 66 1.47 0.52 -7.05
C VAL A 66 0.08 1.07 -6.73
N GLY A 67 -0.22 2.31 -7.10
CA GLY A 67 -1.53 2.93 -6.86
C GLY A 67 -2.67 2.14 -7.51
N GLN A 68 -2.48 1.66 -8.75
CA GLN A 68 -3.45 0.78 -9.42
C GLN A 68 -3.68 -0.53 -8.67
N ARG A 69 -2.63 -1.18 -8.17
CA ARG A 69 -2.75 -2.41 -7.37
C ARG A 69 -3.46 -2.17 -6.04
N VAL A 70 -3.18 -1.05 -5.38
CA VAL A 70 -3.88 -0.66 -4.15
C VAL A 70 -5.37 -0.49 -4.41
N LEU A 71 -5.75 0.21 -5.49
CA LEU A 71 -7.16 0.38 -5.88
C LEU A 71 -7.85 -0.96 -6.20
N GLN A 72 -7.13 -1.88 -6.87
CA GLN A 72 -7.65 -3.23 -7.12
C GLN A 72 -7.86 -4.02 -5.83
N LEU A 73 -6.95 -3.90 -4.86
CA LEU A 73 -7.10 -4.54 -3.56
C LEU A 73 -8.25 -3.94 -2.76
N GLU A 74 -8.42 -2.62 -2.80
CA GLU A 74 -9.53 -1.93 -2.13
C GLU A 74 -10.88 -2.40 -2.69
N THR A 75 -11.01 -2.45 -4.03
CA THR A 75 -12.25 -2.92 -4.67
C THR A 75 -12.52 -4.40 -4.37
N ALA A 76 -11.48 -5.25 -4.39
CA ALA A 76 -11.61 -6.67 -4.03
C ALA A 76 -12.03 -6.86 -2.56
N LEU A 77 -11.46 -6.07 -1.63
CA LEU A 77 -11.85 -6.09 -0.22
C LEU A 77 -13.30 -5.65 -0.03
N GLN A 78 -13.73 -4.62 -0.75
CA GLN A 78 -15.10 -4.10 -0.66
C GLN A 78 -16.12 -5.12 -1.23
N GLN A 79 -15.77 -5.83 -2.29
CA GLN A 79 -16.56 -6.94 -2.80
C GLN A 79 -16.64 -8.07 -1.78
N PHE A 80 -15.50 -8.48 -1.22
CA PHE A 80 -15.44 -9.52 -0.21
C PHE A 80 -16.26 -9.16 1.04
N SER A 81 -16.18 -7.92 1.52
CA SER A 81 -16.96 -7.48 2.67
C SER A 81 -18.46 -7.52 2.38
N SER A 82 -18.90 -7.02 1.22
CA SER A 82 -20.31 -7.06 0.83
C SER A 82 -20.85 -8.49 0.68
N GLN A 83 -20.04 -9.39 0.12
CA GLN A 83 -20.38 -10.81 0.01
C GLN A 83 -20.49 -11.47 1.39
N THR A 84 -19.58 -11.12 2.30
CA THR A 84 -19.60 -11.64 3.69
C THR A 84 -20.83 -11.14 4.44
N GLU A 85 -21.19 -9.86 4.27
CA GLU A 85 -22.42 -9.29 4.84
C GLU A 85 -23.68 -9.98 4.32
N GLN A 86 -23.76 -10.23 3.01
CA GLN A 86 -24.87 -10.97 2.40
C GLN A 86 -24.96 -12.42 2.92
N GLN A 87 -23.82 -13.09 3.07
CA GLN A 87 -23.80 -14.44 3.64
C GLN A 87 -24.27 -14.43 5.09
N LEU A 88 -23.79 -13.48 5.90
CA LEU A 88 -24.22 -13.32 7.29
C LEU A 88 -25.71 -13.02 7.41
N SER A 89 -26.26 -12.15 6.56
CA SER A 89 -27.69 -11.85 6.56
C SER A 89 -28.50 -13.10 6.20
N SER A 90 -28.09 -13.84 5.18
CA SER A 90 -28.77 -15.09 4.77
C SER A 90 -28.72 -16.16 5.86
N LEU A 91 -27.59 -16.31 6.56
CA LEU A 91 -27.46 -17.24 7.68
C LEU A 91 -28.33 -16.81 8.86
N THR A 92 -28.41 -15.51 9.13
CA THR A 92 -29.26 -14.97 10.19
C THR A 92 -30.74 -15.23 9.89
N GLU A 93 -31.18 -15.02 8.65
CA GLU A 93 -32.53 -15.34 8.21
C GLU A 93 -32.83 -16.84 8.34
N GLN A 94 -31.91 -17.71 7.93
CA GLN A 94 -32.05 -19.16 8.10
C GLN A 94 -32.14 -19.56 9.58
N GLN A 95 -31.30 -18.98 10.44
CA GLN A 95 -31.35 -19.23 11.88
C GLN A 95 -32.69 -18.78 12.48
N GLN A 96 -33.20 -17.62 12.09
CA GLN A 96 -34.53 -17.17 12.53
C GLN A 96 -35.63 -18.10 12.04
N ALA A 97 -35.58 -18.55 10.79
CA ALA A 97 -36.52 -19.51 10.24
C ALA A 97 -36.50 -20.83 11.01
N ILE A 98 -35.32 -21.36 11.35
CA ILE A 98 -35.18 -22.57 12.17
C ILE A 98 -35.75 -22.33 13.58
N ALA A 99 -35.42 -21.22 14.22
CA ALA A 99 -35.93 -20.89 15.56
C ALA A 99 -37.47 -20.74 15.59
N LEU A 100 -38.08 -20.30 14.49
CA LEU A 100 -39.53 -20.25 14.33
C LEU A 100 -40.15 -21.62 14.03
N THR A 101 -39.40 -22.50 13.36
CA THR A 101 -39.85 -23.82 12.89
C THR A 101 -39.56 -24.95 13.87
N ASP A 102 -39.00 -24.66 15.05
CA ASP A 102 -38.83 -25.65 16.12
C ASP A 102 -39.91 -25.48 17.23
N PRO A 103 -41.18 -25.85 16.96
CA PRO A 103 -42.23 -25.85 17.97
C PRO A 103 -41.92 -26.85 19.10
N GLU A 104 -41.19 -27.93 18.83
CA GLU A 104 -40.83 -28.92 19.82
C GLU A 104 -39.91 -28.34 20.90
N SER A 105 -38.91 -27.54 20.53
CA SER A 105 -38.04 -26.85 21.51
C SER A 105 -38.82 -26.00 22.51
N LYS A 106 -39.92 -25.38 22.09
CA LYS A 106 -40.79 -24.59 22.98
C LYS A 106 -41.55 -25.49 23.95
N ILE A 107 -42.02 -26.65 23.50
CA ILE A 107 -42.68 -27.64 24.36
C ILE A 107 -41.70 -28.18 25.39
N TYR A 108 -40.49 -28.59 24.99
CA TYR A 108 -39.46 -29.05 25.94
C TYR A 108 -38.99 -27.94 26.89
N SER A 109 -38.83 -26.71 26.42
CA SER A 109 -38.46 -25.55 27.26
C SER A 109 -39.56 -25.23 28.29
N ARG A 110 -40.83 -25.34 27.90
CA ARG A 110 -41.99 -25.15 28.79
C ARG A 110 -42.07 -26.28 29.81
N ALA A 111 -41.97 -27.53 29.38
CA ALA A 111 -41.96 -28.71 30.24
C ALA A 111 -40.83 -28.63 31.28
N MET A 112 -39.61 -28.27 30.88
CA MET A 112 -38.48 -28.13 31.78
C MET A 112 -38.70 -27.04 32.86
N LYS A 113 -39.34 -25.91 32.51
CA LYS A 113 -39.72 -24.90 33.51
C LYS A 113 -40.78 -25.42 34.48
N MET A 114 -41.74 -26.21 34.01
CA MET A 114 -42.73 -26.84 34.88
C MET A 114 -42.08 -27.84 35.85
N VAL A 115 -41.11 -28.65 35.40
CA VAL A 115 -40.30 -29.52 36.28
C VAL A 115 -39.59 -28.69 37.35
N GLN A 116 -38.95 -27.59 36.98
CA GLN A 116 -38.23 -26.71 37.93
C GLN A 116 -39.15 -26.06 38.97
N LEU A 117 -40.40 -25.79 38.60
CA LEU A 117 -41.43 -25.28 39.51
C LEU A 117 -42.08 -26.38 40.36
N GLY A 118 -41.70 -27.65 40.17
CA GLY A 118 -42.21 -28.79 40.92
C GLY A 118 -43.54 -29.34 40.43
N ALA A 119 -43.94 -29.06 39.18
CA ALA A 119 -45.17 -29.60 38.59
C ALA A 119 -45.05 -31.11 38.36
N ASP A 120 -46.04 -31.89 38.79
CA ASP A 120 -45.99 -33.37 38.81
C ASP A 120 -45.85 -34.01 37.42
N LEU A 121 -45.35 -35.25 37.35
CA LEU A 121 -45.11 -35.98 36.09
C LEU A 121 -46.37 -36.05 35.21
N GLU A 122 -47.53 -36.38 35.81
CA GLU A 122 -48.80 -36.48 35.09
C GLU A 122 -49.28 -35.11 34.56
N GLU A 123 -48.97 -34.02 35.28
CA GLU A 123 -49.33 -32.65 34.90
C GLU A 123 -48.54 -32.20 33.67
N ILE A 124 -47.24 -32.51 33.62
CA ILE A 124 -46.37 -32.18 32.48
C ILE A 124 -46.76 -32.99 31.24
N MET A 125 -47.04 -34.29 31.40
CA MET A 125 -47.52 -35.13 30.31
C MET A 125 -48.80 -34.58 29.68
N ARG A 126 -49.75 -34.10 30.51
CA ARG A 126 -51.02 -33.57 30.02
C ARG A 126 -50.88 -32.19 29.38
N GLU A 127 -50.11 -31.30 29.99
CA GLU A 127 -50.06 -29.89 29.60
C GLU A 127 -49.05 -29.59 28.47
N CYS A 128 -48.01 -30.42 28.36
CA CYS A 128 -47.01 -30.34 27.29
C CYS A 128 -47.19 -31.46 26.24
N GLU A 129 -48.22 -32.31 26.37
CA GLU A 129 -48.53 -33.43 25.46
C GLU A 129 -47.34 -34.39 25.23
N LEU A 130 -46.46 -34.51 26.24
CA LEU A 130 -45.26 -35.36 26.16
C LEU A 130 -45.56 -36.81 26.55
N PRO A 131 -45.00 -37.80 25.84
CA PRO A 131 -45.07 -39.20 26.24
C PRO A 131 -44.33 -39.42 27.57
N ARG A 132 -44.81 -40.39 28.35
CA ARG A 132 -44.31 -40.68 29.71
C ARG A 132 -42.79 -40.82 29.78
N ALA A 133 -42.18 -41.53 28.83
CA ALA A 133 -40.74 -41.75 28.80
C ALA A 133 -39.92 -40.46 28.66
N GLU A 134 -40.42 -39.46 27.91
CA GLU A 134 -39.76 -38.16 27.75
C GLU A 134 -39.95 -37.29 28.99
N ALA A 135 -41.14 -37.30 29.59
CA ALA A 135 -41.39 -36.58 30.83
C ALA A 135 -40.53 -37.13 32.00
N GLU A 136 -40.42 -38.46 32.11
CA GLU A 136 -39.56 -39.12 33.10
C GLU A 136 -38.08 -38.78 32.87
N LEU A 137 -37.63 -38.73 31.61
CA LEU A 137 -36.26 -38.32 31.27
C LEU A 137 -35.96 -36.89 31.73
N LEU A 138 -36.86 -35.93 31.48
CA LEU A 138 -36.67 -34.52 31.90
C LEU A 138 -36.57 -34.39 33.43
N TYR A 139 -37.36 -35.17 34.16
CA TYR A 139 -37.32 -35.25 35.62
C TYR A 139 -35.97 -35.78 36.13
N ASN A 140 -35.51 -36.90 35.57
CA ASN A 140 -34.23 -37.51 35.94
C ASN A 140 -33.06 -36.59 35.61
N LEU A 141 -33.11 -35.89 34.47
CA LEU A 141 -32.12 -34.91 34.08
C LEU A 141 -32.05 -33.72 35.06
N HIS A 142 -33.20 -33.26 35.58
CA HIS A 142 -33.24 -32.20 36.58
C HIS A 142 -32.62 -32.65 37.91
N GLN A 143 -32.99 -33.84 38.38
CA GLN A 143 -32.48 -34.42 39.62
C GLN A 143 -30.97 -34.70 39.55
N ALA A 144 -30.44 -35.06 38.38
CA ALA A 144 -29.02 -35.27 38.18
C ALA A 144 -28.19 -33.97 38.11
N LYS A 145 -28.84 -32.82 37.91
CA LYS A 145 -28.19 -31.50 37.82
C LYS A 145 -28.20 -30.73 39.15
N GLN A 146 -28.99 -31.18 40.14
CA GLN A 146 -29.00 -30.70 41.52
C GLN A 146 -28.03 -31.51 42.37
#